data_AF-A0A3B4XF87-F1
#
_entry.id   AF-A0A3B4XF87-F1
#
_cell.length_a   1.000
_cell.length_b   1.000
_cell.length_c   1.000
_cell.angle_alpha   90.00
_cell.angle_beta   90.00
_cell.angle_gamma   90.00
#
_symmetry.space_group_name_H-M   'P 1'
#
loop_
_entity.id
_entity.type
_entity.pdbx_description
1 polymer ?
#
loop_
_entity_poly.entity_id
_entity_poly.type
_entity_poly.pdbx_seq_one_letter_code
_entity_poly.pdbx_strand_id
1 'polypeptide(L)'
;MFYYEAFVYQHNCNWSSLYGLFLLLLKTIKILPLICTFIHACVCVINTALQCESVRKIQSDRIDLSTRMRDMEQKLQHERQDHRDLIPKLKVKACLYAFVYLALCQEELRKEKREREKMEQDNDATISDLLHKLDNMETHYEKVLHDTLDSLSSQLSVARQRWEDNSTALHQNYKGLLSEFGLNALDI
;
A
#
# COMPACT_ATOMS: atom_id res chain seq x y z
N MET A 1 -97.56 84.97 -34.54
CA MET A 1 -96.86 84.55 -35.78
C MET A 1 -96.16 83.23 -35.46
N PHE A 2 -96.47 82.04 -35.97
CA PHE A 2 -97.34 81.55 -37.05
C PHE A 2 -97.83 80.12 -36.65
N TYR A 3 -99.12 79.84 -36.89
CA TYR A 3 -99.81 78.56 -37.24
C TYR A 3 -99.66 77.31 -36.35
N TYR A 4 -100.71 76.84 -35.64
CA TYR A 4 -101.99 76.18 -36.01
C TYR A 4 -101.91 74.65 -36.25
N GLU A 5 -102.49 73.93 -35.26
CA GLU A 5 -103.22 72.64 -35.29
C GLU A 5 -102.55 71.30 -35.66
N ALA A 6 -102.58 70.37 -34.69
CA ALA A 6 -103.19 69.04 -34.88
C ALA A 6 -103.54 68.42 -33.51
N PHE A 7 -104.85 68.32 -33.26
CA PHE A 7 -105.52 67.73 -32.11
C PHE A 7 -105.48 66.19 -32.18
N VAL A 8 -105.69 65.52 -31.03
CA VAL A 8 -105.82 64.06 -30.82
C VAL A 8 -104.49 63.32 -30.58
N TYR A 9 -104.14 63.09 -29.32
CA TYR A 9 -103.34 61.92 -28.93
C TYR A 9 -103.87 61.28 -27.65
N GLN A 10 -104.65 60.25 -27.91
CA GLN A 10 -105.03 59.14 -27.08
C GLN A 10 -103.76 58.43 -26.54
N HIS A 11 -103.53 58.42 -25.23
CA HIS A 11 -103.02 57.22 -24.54
C HIS A 11 -103.09 57.37 -23.01
N ASN A 12 -104.02 56.60 -22.48
CA ASN A 12 -104.13 56.19 -21.09
C ASN A 12 -102.85 55.41 -20.71
N CYS A 13 -101.83 56.05 -20.15
CA CYS A 13 -100.61 55.37 -19.69
C CYS A 13 -100.09 55.97 -18.38
N ASN A 14 -100.64 55.44 -17.28
CA ASN A 14 -100.05 55.25 -15.94
C ASN A 14 -98.73 56.00 -15.63
N TRP A 15 -98.80 57.32 -15.42
CA TRP A 15 -97.65 58.15 -15.00
C TRP A 15 -97.07 57.72 -13.64
N SER A 16 -97.84 57.03 -12.79
CA SER A 16 -97.35 56.40 -11.56
C SER A 16 -96.38 55.23 -11.83
N SER A 17 -96.52 54.54 -12.98
CA SER A 17 -95.64 53.43 -13.38
C SER A 17 -94.32 53.94 -13.95
N LEU A 18 -94.34 55.03 -14.73
CA LEU A 18 -93.13 55.67 -15.27
C LEU A 18 -92.31 56.39 -14.19
N TYR A 19 -92.95 57.02 -13.21
CA TYR A 19 -92.26 57.59 -12.04
C TYR A 19 -91.67 56.50 -11.15
N GLY A 20 -92.36 55.35 -11.03
CA GLY A 20 -91.85 54.15 -10.37
C GLY A 20 -90.62 53.56 -11.07
N LEU A 21 -90.63 53.45 -12.41
CA LEU A 21 -89.50 53.00 -13.23
C LEU A 21 -88.33 54.00 -13.22
N PHE A 22 -88.59 55.32 -13.23
CA PHE A 22 -87.57 56.36 -13.11
C PHE A 22 -86.96 56.40 -11.71
N LEU A 23 -87.74 56.18 -10.65
CA LEU A 23 -87.24 56.01 -9.28
C LEU A 23 -86.50 54.68 -9.08
N LEU A 24 -86.90 53.61 -9.79
CA LEU A 24 -86.17 52.34 -9.85
C LEU A 24 -84.85 52.49 -10.61
N LEU A 25 -84.81 53.26 -11.71
CA LEU A 25 -83.61 53.61 -12.47
C LEU A 25 -82.67 54.54 -11.69
N LEU A 26 -83.21 55.55 -10.99
CA LEU A 26 -82.41 56.39 -10.08
C LEU A 26 -81.92 55.60 -8.86
N LYS A 27 -82.71 54.64 -8.36
CA LYS A 27 -82.27 53.70 -7.31
C LYS A 27 -81.18 52.76 -7.81
N THR A 28 -81.30 52.18 -9.01
CA THR A 28 -80.27 51.28 -9.56
C THR A 28 -78.97 52.03 -9.90
N ILE A 29 -79.04 53.28 -10.39
CA ILE A 29 -77.86 54.15 -10.59
C ILE A 29 -77.20 54.52 -9.25
N LYS A 30 -77.98 54.76 -8.18
CA LYS A 30 -77.43 55.00 -6.82
C LYS A 30 -76.91 53.73 -6.13
N ILE A 31 -77.38 52.54 -6.52
CA ILE A 31 -76.94 51.25 -5.96
C ILE A 31 -75.66 50.74 -6.66
N LEU A 32 -75.41 51.09 -7.92
CA LEU A 32 -74.21 50.70 -8.67
C LEU A 32 -72.87 51.07 -7.99
N PRO A 33 -72.65 52.28 -7.44
CA PRO A 33 -71.44 52.58 -6.68
C PRO A 33 -71.33 51.79 -5.37
N LEU A 34 -72.45 51.43 -4.74
CA LEU A 34 -72.46 50.51 -3.58
C LEU A 34 -72.05 49.09 -3.98
N ILE A 35 -72.53 48.59 -5.12
CA ILE A 35 -72.13 47.27 -5.65
C ILE A 35 -70.65 47.26 -6.02
N CYS A 36 -70.16 48.31 -6.70
CA CYS A 36 -68.77 48.40 -7.11
C CYS A 36 -67.81 48.49 -5.90
N THR A 37 -68.16 49.28 -4.88
CA THR A 37 -67.39 49.36 -3.63
C THR A 37 -67.42 48.05 -2.85
N PHE A 38 -68.56 47.34 -2.83
CA PHE A 38 -68.66 46.02 -2.21
C PHE A 38 -67.80 44.98 -2.93
N ILE A 39 -67.87 44.90 -4.27
CA ILE A 39 -67.05 43.98 -5.07
C ILE A 39 -65.56 44.29 -4.89
N HIS A 40 -65.18 45.58 -4.95
CA HIS A 40 -63.78 45.97 -4.73
C HIS A 40 -63.31 45.61 -3.32
N ALA A 41 -64.13 45.82 -2.29
CA ALA A 41 -63.83 45.40 -0.92
C ALA A 41 -63.68 43.88 -0.81
N CYS A 42 -64.57 43.09 -1.43
CA CYS A 42 -64.46 41.63 -1.46
C CYS A 42 -63.19 41.15 -2.17
N VAL A 43 -62.86 41.73 -3.34
CA VAL A 43 -61.62 41.40 -4.08
C VAL A 43 -60.40 41.77 -3.27
N CYS A 44 -60.40 42.94 -2.61
CA CYS A 44 -59.32 43.34 -1.72
C CYS A 44 -59.15 42.36 -0.55
N VAL A 45 -60.23 41.93 0.09
CA VAL A 45 -60.20 40.96 1.20
C VAL A 45 -59.69 39.59 0.75
N ILE A 46 -60.13 39.10 -0.41
CA ILE A 46 -59.66 37.81 -0.95
C ILE A 46 -58.17 37.90 -1.31
N ASN A 47 -57.75 38.99 -1.97
CA ASN A 47 -56.36 39.17 -2.34
C ASN A 47 -55.45 39.29 -1.10
N THR A 48 -55.87 40.02 -0.06
CA THR A 48 -55.11 40.07 1.19
C THR A 48 -55.08 38.71 1.89
N ALA A 49 -56.18 37.96 1.91
CA ALA A 49 -56.21 36.61 2.47
C ALA A 49 -55.26 35.65 1.74
N LEU A 50 -55.23 35.67 0.40
CA LEU A 50 -54.31 34.86 -0.42
C LEU A 50 -52.84 35.25 -0.19
N GLN A 51 -52.54 36.55 -0.08
CA GLN A 51 -51.19 37.01 0.26
C GLN A 51 -50.78 36.60 1.68
N CYS A 52 -51.69 36.66 2.65
CA CYS A 52 -51.42 36.15 4.00
C CYS A 52 -51.14 34.65 4.01
N GLU A 53 -51.86 33.86 3.22
CA GLU A 53 -51.62 32.42 3.10
C GLU A 53 -50.29 32.08 2.42
N SER A 54 -49.95 32.77 1.32
CA SER A 54 -48.67 32.57 0.63
C SER A 54 -47.49 32.93 1.54
N VAL A 55 -47.58 34.03 2.27
CA VAL A 55 -46.56 34.45 3.25
C VAL A 55 -46.42 33.43 4.38
N ARG A 56 -47.52 32.90 4.92
CA ARG A 56 -47.49 31.84 5.95
C ARG A 56 -46.80 30.58 5.43
N LYS A 57 -47.11 30.15 4.20
CA LYS A 57 -46.49 28.98 3.59
C LYS A 57 -44.98 29.16 3.40
N ILE A 58 -44.57 30.30 2.83
CA ILE A 58 -43.14 30.63 2.64
C ILE A 58 -42.40 30.67 3.99
N GLN A 59 -43.03 31.23 5.03
CA GLN A 59 -42.44 31.24 6.37
C GLN A 59 -42.30 29.84 6.95
N SER A 60 -43.31 28.98 6.78
CA SER A 60 -43.26 27.58 7.19
C SER A 60 -42.16 26.82 6.47
N ASP A 61 -42.11 26.91 5.13
CA ASP A 61 -41.10 26.23 4.31
C ASP A 61 -39.69 26.72 4.65
N ARG A 62 -39.52 28.01 4.95
CA ARG A 62 -38.25 28.58 5.42
C ARG A 62 -37.84 27.99 6.77
N ILE A 63 -38.77 27.84 7.71
CA ILE A 63 -38.49 27.27 9.03
C ILE A 63 -38.14 25.78 8.90
N ASP A 64 -38.88 25.03 8.08
CA ASP A 64 -38.59 23.61 7.80
C ASP A 64 -37.21 23.44 7.17
N LEU A 65 -36.92 24.19 6.10
CA LEU A 65 -35.62 24.16 5.44
C LEU A 65 -34.49 24.54 6.41
N SER A 66 -34.70 25.59 7.22
CA SER A 66 -33.73 26.02 8.21
C SER A 66 -33.48 24.94 9.27
N THR A 67 -34.52 24.19 9.65
CA THR A 67 -34.39 23.06 10.59
C THR A 67 -33.61 21.92 9.95
N ARG A 68 -33.97 21.51 8.74
CA ARG A 68 -33.26 20.45 8.00
C ARG A 68 -31.79 20.80 7.74
N MET A 69 -31.49 22.07 7.45
CA MET A 69 -30.12 22.55 7.30
C MET A 69 -29.33 22.42 8.60
N ARG A 70 -29.92 22.81 9.74
CA ARG A 70 -29.29 22.64 11.06
C ARG A 70 -29.04 21.17 11.38
N ASP A 71 -30.01 20.29 11.15
CA ASP A 71 -29.86 18.86 11.41
C ASP A 71 -28.74 18.24 10.56
N MET A 72 -28.67 18.64 9.28
CA MET A 72 -27.61 18.18 8.38
C MET A 72 -26.24 18.73 8.78
N GLU A 73 -26.17 19.98 9.20
CA GLU A 73 -24.93 20.59 9.70
C GLU A 73 -24.45 19.88 10.97
N GLN A 74 -25.35 19.59 11.90
CA GLN A 74 -25.03 18.82 13.11
C GLN A 74 -24.55 17.41 12.76
N LYS A 75 -25.20 16.72 11.82
CA LYS A 75 -24.77 15.39 11.37
C LYS A 75 -23.37 15.42 10.75
N LEU A 76 -23.08 16.39 9.89
CA LEU A 76 -21.76 16.58 9.30
C LEU A 76 -20.69 16.96 10.33
N GLN A 77 -21.06 17.69 11.39
CA GLN A 77 -20.13 17.99 12.48
C GLN A 77 -19.84 16.74 13.31
N HIS A 78 -20.85 15.92 13.59
CA HIS A 78 -20.69 14.65 14.30
C HIS A 78 -19.80 13.67 13.53
N GLU A 79 -20.08 13.44 12.24
CA GLU A 79 -19.23 12.56 11.40
C GLU A 79 -17.78 13.07 11.32
N ARG A 80 -17.58 14.39 11.22
CA ARG A 80 -16.23 14.99 11.24
C ARG A 80 -15.52 14.77 12.57
N GLN A 81 -16.24 14.82 13.68
CA GLN A 81 -15.67 14.57 15.00
C GLN A 81 -15.33 13.09 15.19
N ASP A 82 -16.19 12.18 14.75
CA ASP A 82 -15.93 10.74 14.78
C ASP A 82 -14.69 10.38 13.95
N HIS A 83 -14.53 10.97 12.76
CA HIS A 83 -13.33 10.81 11.95
C HIS A 83 -12.09 11.40 12.63
N ARG A 84 -12.21 12.57 13.29
CA ARG A 84 -11.12 13.19 14.05
C ARG A 84 -10.61 12.25 15.16
N ASP A 85 -11.50 11.49 15.80
CA ASP A 85 -11.14 10.60 16.90
C ASP A 85 -10.67 9.21 16.42
N LEU A 86 -11.18 8.73 15.28
CA LEU A 86 -10.79 7.44 14.71
C LEU A 86 -9.41 7.47 14.02
N ILE A 87 -9.09 8.55 13.31
CA ILE A 87 -7.83 8.66 12.54
C ILE A 87 -6.59 8.48 13.44
N PRO A 88 -6.46 9.15 14.60
CA PRO A 88 -5.33 8.94 15.51
C PRO A 88 -5.27 7.50 16.03
N LYS A 89 -6.41 6.89 16.37
CA LYS A 89 -6.45 5.49 16.86
C LYS A 89 -5.94 4.51 15.80
N LEU A 90 -6.33 4.69 14.55
CA LEU A 90 -5.83 3.86 13.43
C LEU A 90 -4.34 4.09 13.19
N LYS A 91 -3.87 5.34 13.22
CA LYS A 91 -2.44 5.66 13.10
C LYS A 91 -1.61 5.00 14.20
N VAL A 92 -2.06 5.07 15.45
CA VAL A 92 -1.38 4.44 16.59
C VAL A 92 -1.34 2.91 16.42
N LYS A 93 -2.46 2.28 16.04
CA LYS A 93 -2.49 0.83 15.79
C LYS A 93 -1.54 0.41 14.66
N ALA A 94 -1.55 1.13 13.54
CA ALA A 94 -0.65 0.86 12.42
C ALA A 94 0.83 1.05 12.81
N CYS A 95 1.13 2.10 13.56
CA CYS A 95 2.48 2.35 14.07
C CYS A 95 2.93 1.26 15.05
N LEU A 96 2.06 0.84 15.97
CA LEU A 96 2.34 -0.24 16.92
C LEU A 96 2.62 -1.57 16.19
N TYR A 97 1.78 -1.91 15.21
CA TYR A 97 1.99 -3.10 14.39
C TYR A 97 3.32 -3.05 13.64
N ALA A 98 3.63 -1.94 12.98
CA ALA A 98 4.89 -1.74 12.28
C ALA A 98 6.10 -1.85 13.23
N PHE A 99 5.99 -1.29 14.43
CA PHE A 99 7.06 -1.37 15.44
C PHE A 99 7.31 -2.82 15.89
N VAL A 100 6.25 -3.58 16.18
CA VAL A 100 6.36 -4.98 16.59
C VAL A 100 6.97 -5.83 15.47
N TYR A 101 6.50 -5.67 14.23
CA TYR A 101 7.04 -6.41 13.08
C TYR A 101 8.51 -6.06 12.81
N LEU A 102 8.89 -4.79 12.93
CA LEU A 102 10.27 -4.36 12.82
C LEU A 102 11.14 -5.00 13.90
N ALA A 103 10.68 -5.03 15.14
CA ALA A 103 11.40 -5.64 16.25
C ALA A 103 11.60 -7.16 16.05
N LEU A 104 10.55 -7.88 15.63
CA LEU A 104 10.63 -9.31 15.33
C LEU A 104 11.61 -9.59 14.19
N CYS A 105 11.48 -8.87 13.06
CA CYS A 105 12.37 -9.01 11.92
C CYS A 105 13.83 -8.70 12.30
N GLN A 106 14.06 -7.71 13.16
CA GLN A 106 15.39 -7.38 13.65
C GLN A 106 15.98 -8.49 14.53
N GLU A 107 15.18 -9.14 15.36
CA GLU A 107 15.64 -10.26 16.19
C GLU A 107 15.93 -11.51 15.35
N GLU A 108 15.06 -11.85 14.41
CA GLU A 108 15.29 -12.95 13.46
C GLU A 108 16.56 -12.73 12.65
N LEU A 109 16.78 -11.52 12.13
CA LEU A 109 18.01 -11.16 11.43
C LEU A 109 19.25 -11.29 12.32
N ARG A 110 19.17 -10.89 13.59
CA ARG A 110 20.29 -11.06 14.54
C ARG A 110 20.56 -12.53 14.81
N LYS A 111 19.52 -13.34 14.94
CA LYS A 111 19.63 -14.78 15.15
C LYS A 111 20.30 -15.46 13.95
N GLU A 112 19.80 -15.19 12.75
CA GLU A 112 20.35 -15.74 11.51
C GLU A 112 21.82 -15.37 11.34
N LYS A 113 22.20 -14.11 11.61
CA LYS A 113 23.61 -13.68 11.55
C LYS A 113 24.50 -14.45 12.52
N ARG A 114 24.04 -14.64 13.77
CA ARG A 114 24.78 -15.43 14.78
C ARG A 114 24.94 -16.89 14.35
N GLU A 115 23.89 -17.49 13.79
CA GLU A 115 23.93 -18.88 13.31
C GLU A 115 24.87 -19.04 12.12
N ARG A 116 24.84 -18.09 11.16
CA ARG A 116 25.77 -18.04 10.03
C ARG A 116 27.22 -17.88 10.48
N GLU A 117 27.51 -16.95 11.39
CA GLU A 117 28.87 -16.74 11.92
C GLU A 117 29.39 -18.00 12.63
N LYS A 118 28.54 -18.68 13.41
CA LYS A 118 28.90 -19.94 14.06
C LYS A 118 29.21 -21.04 13.04
N MET A 119 28.36 -21.19 12.03
CA MET A 119 28.57 -22.18 10.96
C MET A 119 29.85 -21.91 10.18
N GLU A 120 30.15 -20.64 9.92
CA GLU A 120 31.39 -20.22 9.25
C GLU A 120 32.62 -20.60 10.11
N GLN A 121 32.59 -20.34 11.41
CA GLN A 121 33.65 -20.77 12.34
C GLN A 121 33.81 -22.29 12.41
N ASP A 122 32.71 -23.05 12.45
CA ASP A 122 32.73 -24.52 12.48
C ASP A 122 33.30 -25.09 11.16
N ASN A 123 32.97 -24.47 10.03
CA ASN A 123 33.53 -24.82 8.72
C ASN A 123 35.03 -24.51 8.65
N ASP A 124 35.45 -23.33 9.07
CA ASP A 124 36.87 -22.94 9.09
C ASP A 124 37.70 -23.86 10.00
N ALA A 125 37.15 -24.24 11.16
CA ALA A 125 37.79 -25.21 12.05
C ALA A 125 37.92 -26.58 11.38
N THR A 126 36.90 -27.04 10.66
CA THR A 126 36.91 -28.30 9.92
C THR A 126 37.93 -28.26 8.77
N ILE A 127 37.98 -27.16 8.03
CA ILE A 127 38.96 -26.96 6.94
C ILE A 127 40.37 -27.00 7.51
N SER A 128 40.62 -26.30 8.62
CA SER A 128 41.93 -26.29 9.27
C SER A 128 42.37 -27.68 9.74
N ASP A 129 41.48 -28.46 10.37
CA ASP A 129 41.78 -29.84 10.78
C ASP A 129 42.09 -30.75 9.57
N LEU A 130 41.33 -30.63 8.49
CA LEU A 130 41.56 -31.41 7.27
C LEU A 130 42.88 -31.04 6.58
N LEU A 131 43.20 -29.75 6.50
CA LEU A 131 44.48 -29.28 5.95
C LEU A 131 45.67 -29.80 6.78
N HIS A 132 45.56 -29.76 8.11
CA HIS A 132 46.59 -30.31 8.99
C HIS A 132 46.75 -31.83 8.82
N LYS A 133 45.65 -32.58 8.67
CA LYS A 133 45.73 -34.02 8.37
C LYS A 133 46.41 -34.30 7.04
N LEU A 134 46.10 -33.51 6.01
CA LEU A 134 46.72 -33.64 4.70
C LEU A 134 48.23 -33.40 4.77
N ASP A 135 48.66 -32.33 5.43
CA ASP A 135 50.07 -31.98 5.64
C ASP A 135 50.84 -33.08 6.41
N ASN A 136 50.22 -33.64 7.46
CA ASN A 136 50.81 -34.77 8.19
C ASN A 136 50.94 -36.02 7.32
N MET A 137 49.93 -36.32 6.51
CA MET A 137 49.98 -37.47 5.60
C MET A 137 51.03 -37.28 4.52
N GLU A 138 51.13 -36.08 3.95
CA GLU A 138 52.15 -35.70 2.97
C GLU A 138 53.56 -35.88 3.54
N THR A 139 53.82 -35.28 4.72
CA THR A 139 55.09 -35.43 5.43
C THR A 139 55.42 -36.89 5.73
N HIS A 140 54.43 -37.69 6.14
CA HIS A 140 54.62 -39.12 6.41
C HIS A 140 54.98 -39.89 5.14
N TYR A 141 54.32 -39.61 4.01
CA TYR A 141 54.64 -40.26 2.74
C TYR A 141 56.02 -39.87 2.23
N GLU A 142 56.38 -38.59 2.30
CA GLU A 142 57.73 -38.12 1.96
C GLU A 142 58.79 -38.85 2.77
N LYS A 143 58.58 -38.98 4.09
CA LYS A 143 59.50 -39.71 4.97
C LYS A 143 59.66 -41.16 4.55
N VAL A 144 58.55 -41.89 4.32
CA VAL A 144 58.60 -43.30 3.90
C VAL A 144 59.35 -43.45 2.57
N LEU A 145 59.13 -42.54 1.63
CA LEU A 145 59.82 -42.53 0.34
C LEU A 145 61.33 -42.30 0.51
N HIS A 146 61.73 -41.30 1.30
CA HIS A 146 63.14 -41.02 1.59
C HIS A 146 63.81 -42.19 2.32
N ASP A 147 63.21 -42.71 3.39
CA ASP A 147 63.74 -43.85 4.15
C ASP A 147 63.94 -45.08 3.24
N THR A 148 63.00 -45.33 2.32
CA THR A 148 63.08 -46.43 1.36
C THR A 148 64.19 -46.20 0.34
N LEU A 149 64.29 -45.00 -0.21
CA LEU A 149 65.31 -44.65 -1.21
C LEU A 149 66.72 -44.72 -0.60
N ASP A 150 66.90 -44.24 0.62
CA ASP A 150 68.16 -44.29 1.35
C ASP A 150 68.57 -45.74 1.65
N SER A 151 67.60 -46.58 2.07
CA SER A 151 67.82 -48.01 2.28
C SER A 151 68.26 -48.72 1.00
N LEU A 152 67.57 -48.50 -0.12
CA LEU A 152 67.91 -49.08 -1.41
C LEU A 152 69.28 -48.60 -1.90
N SER A 153 69.61 -47.32 -1.71
CA SER A 153 70.89 -46.74 -2.09
C SER A 153 72.05 -47.31 -1.26
N SER A 154 71.82 -47.52 0.04
CA SER A 154 72.76 -48.22 0.93
C SER A 154 72.98 -49.66 0.48
N GLN A 155 71.91 -50.41 0.18
CA GLN A 155 71.99 -51.79 -0.31
C GLN A 155 72.75 -51.90 -1.63
N LEU A 156 72.47 -50.99 -2.59
CA LEU A 156 73.18 -50.92 -3.86
C LEU A 156 74.68 -50.65 -3.64
N SER A 157 75.02 -49.73 -2.73
CA SER A 157 76.41 -49.38 -2.41
C SER A 157 77.16 -50.58 -1.81
N VAL A 158 76.53 -51.31 -0.88
CA VAL A 158 77.10 -52.53 -0.28
C VAL A 158 77.27 -53.63 -1.33
N ALA A 159 76.25 -53.87 -2.17
CA ALA A 159 76.32 -54.88 -3.22
C ALA A 159 77.42 -54.56 -4.24
N ARG A 160 77.53 -53.30 -4.64
CA ARG A 160 78.59 -52.80 -5.51
C ARG A 160 79.98 -53.01 -4.89
N GLN A 161 80.17 -52.59 -3.65
CA GLN A 161 81.45 -52.77 -2.95
C GLN A 161 81.83 -54.25 -2.88
N ARG A 162 80.90 -55.14 -2.51
CA ARG A 162 81.15 -56.58 -2.48
C ARG A 162 81.55 -57.14 -3.85
N TRP A 163 80.93 -56.66 -4.92
CA TRP A 163 81.30 -57.07 -6.27
C TRP A 163 82.71 -56.58 -6.65
N GLU A 164 83.05 -55.33 -6.33
CA GLU A 164 84.39 -54.77 -6.54
C GLU A 164 85.46 -55.53 -5.74
N ASP A 165 85.19 -55.83 -4.45
CA ASP A 165 86.06 -56.63 -3.58
C ASP A 165 86.26 -58.06 -4.12
N ASN A 166 85.17 -58.73 -4.52
CA ASN A 166 85.26 -60.08 -5.08
C ASN A 166 86.01 -60.09 -6.42
N SER A 167 85.76 -59.10 -7.28
CA SER A 167 86.43 -58.97 -8.57
C SER A 167 87.93 -58.74 -8.40
N THR A 168 88.32 -57.86 -7.48
CA THR A 168 89.73 -57.59 -7.16
C THR A 168 90.41 -58.80 -6.52
N ALA A 169 89.76 -59.49 -5.57
CA ALA A 169 90.26 -60.73 -4.98
C ALA A 169 90.46 -61.83 -6.03
N LEU A 170 89.51 -62.00 -6.95
CA LEU A 170 89.63 -62.93 -8.07
C LEU A 170 90.84 -62.60 -8.97
N HIS A 171 90.99 -61.33 -9.35
CA HIS A 171 92.13 -60.87 -10.16
C HIS A 171 93.47 -61.12 -9.46
N GLN A 172 93.55 -60.87 -8.14
CA GLN A 172 94.75 -61.14 -7.35
C GLN A 172 95.07 -62.64 -7.30
N ASN A 173 94.06 -63.50 -7.09
CA ASN A 173 94.24 -64.95 -7.08
C ASN A 173 94.78 -65.48 -8.41
N TYR A 174 94.20 -65.06 -9.54
CA TYR A 174 94.68 -65.48 -10.86
C TYR A 174 96.08 -64.95 -11.17
N LYS A 175 96.38 -63.71 -10.79
CA LYS A 175 97.73 -63.16 -10.93
C LYS A 175 98.75 -63.97 -10.12
N GLY A 176 98.41 -64.38 -8.90
CA GLY A 176 99.23 -65.26 -8.07
C GLY A 176 99.47 -66.61 -8.73
N LEU A 177 98.40 -67.26 -9.19
CA LEU A 177 98.47 -68.56 -9.86
C LEU A 177 99.35 -68.52 -11.13
N LEU A 178 99.19 -67.50 -11.97
CA LEU A 178 100.04 -67.33 -13.16
C LEU A 178 101.52 -67.21 -12.78
N SER A 179 101.82 -66.43 -11.72
CA SER A 179 103.17 -66.28 -11.21
C SER A 179 103.76 -67.59 -10.69
N GLU A 180 102.96 -68.48 -10.10
CA GLU A 180 103.41 -69.82 -9.67
C GLU A 180 103.84 -70.70 -10.86
N PHE A 181 103.22 -70.52 -12.02
CA PHE A 181 103.61 -71.19 -13.27
C PHE A 181 104.75 -70.48 -14.02
N GLY A 182 105.33 -69.41 -13.47
CA GLY A 182 106.38 -68.62 -14.11
C GLY A 182 105.88 -67.73 -15.27
N LEU A 183 104.56 -67.55 -15.40
CA LEU A 183 103.93 -66.68 -16.39
C LEU A 183 103.64 -65.32 -15.74
N ASN A 184 103.99 -64.24 -16.43
CA ASN A 184 103.67 -62.90 -15.98
C ASN A 184 102.36 -62.44 -16.62
N ALA A 185 101.42 -61.95 -15.82
CA ALA A 185 100.14 -61.45 -16.28
C ALA A 185 100.23 -60.17 -17.14
N LEU A 186 101.40 -59.51 -17.20
CA LEU A 186 101.67 -58.36 -18.07
C LEU A 186 102.20 -58.75 -19.47
N ASP A 187 102.64 -60.00 -19.64
CA ASP A 187 103.24 -60.49 -20.89
C ASP A 187 102.23 -61.25 -21.79
N ILE A 188 100.96 -61.28 -21.38
CA ILE A 188 99.79 -61.87 -22.07
C ILE A 188 98.75 -60.78 -22.28
#